data_AF-A0AAV8ZND9-F1
#
_entry.id   AF-A0AAV8ZND9-F1
#
_cell.length_a   1.000
_cell.length_b   1.000
_cell.length_c   1.000
_cell.angle_alpha   90.00
_cell.angle_beta   90.00
_cell.angle_gamma   90.00
#
_symmetry.space_group_name_H-M   'P 1'
#
loop_
_entity.id
_entity.type
_entity.pdbx_description
1 polymer ?
#
loop_
_entity_poly.entity_id
_entity_poly.type
_entity_poly.pdbx_seq_one_letter_code
_entity_poly.pdbx_strand_id
1 'polypeptide(L)'
;MKNAASYIKPCSVSAADFDDCCLQHAKEAIPHLIKGDRKYNIPILDPLVLPVVKLESGKDFSLVLNDVSFIGLEKADLKQIKYVCQTKLK
;
A
#
# COMPACT_ATOMS: atom_id res chain seq x y z
N MET A 1 -15.48 -10.60 -6.46
CA MET A 1 -14.01 -10.59 -6.63
C MET A 1 -13.57 -11.97 -7.09
N LYS A 2 -13.35 -12.20 -8.40
CA LYS A 2 -13.05 -13.55 -8.91
C LYS A 2 -11.57 -13.82 -9.20
N ASN A 3 -10.65 -12.85 -9.04
CA ASN A 3 -9.22 -13.01 -9.36
C ASN A 3 -8.27 -12.21 -8.43
N ALA A 4 -8.55 -12.15 -7.12
CA ALA A 4 -7.60 -11.57 -6.16
C ALA A 4 -6.47 -12.56 -5.84
N ALA A 5 -5.33 -12.06 -5.37
CA ALA A 5 -4.25 -12.92 -4.85
C ALA A 5 -4.73 -13.72 -3.63
N SER A 6 -4.17 -14.91 -3.41
CA SER A 6 -4.61 -15.83 -2.34
C SER A 6 -4.41 -15.27 -0.93
N TYR A 7 -3.47 -14.33 -0.76
CA TYR A 7 -3.20 -13.64 0.51
C TYR A 7 -4.12 -12.43 0.75
N ILE A 8 -5.00 -12.08 -0.18
CA ILE A 8 -5.99 -11.00 -0.01
C ILE A 8 -7.33 -11.63 0.36
N LYS A 9 -7.72 -11.50 1.63
CA LYS A 9 -9.00 -11.99 2.14
C LYS A 9 -10.09 -10.91 2.00
N PRO A 10 -11.26 -11.23 1.46
CA PRO A 10 -12.34 -10.25 1.31
C PRO A 10 -13.01 -9.93 2.66
N CYS A 11 -13.46 -8.69 2.81
CA CYS A 11 -14.31 -8.24 3.92
C CYS A 11 -15.73 -7.95 3.40
N SER A 12 -16.74 -8.18 4.23
CA SER A 12 -18.13 -7.86 3.88
C SER A 12 -18.41 -6.38 4.12
N VAL A 13 -18.71 -5.64 3.05
CA VAL A 13 -18.98 -4.19 3.11
C VAL A 13 -20.17 -3.83 4.02
N SER A 14 -21.09 -4.76 4.24
CA SER A 14 -22.25 -4.56 5.12
C SER A 14 -21.98 -4.90 6.59
N ALA A 15 -20.79 -5.40 6.93
CA ALA A 15 -20.45 -5.76 8.30
C ALA A 15 -20.19 -4.50 9.15
N ALA A 16 -20.63 -4.51 10.41
CA ALA A 16 -20.45 -3.38 11.32
C ALA A 16 -18.96 -3.11 11.64
N ASP A 17 -18.13 -4.13 11.53
CA ASP A 17 -16.68 -4.15 11.80
C ASP A 17 -15.84 -4.13 10.50
N PHE A 18 -16.40 -3.59 9.40
CA PHE A 18 -15.73 -3.59 8.09
C PHE A 18 -14.30 -3.03 8.13
N ASP A 19 -14.11 -1.91 8.83
CA ASP A 19 -12.80 -1.24 8.95
C ASP A 19 -11.78 -2.11 9.69
N ASP A 20 -12.21 -2.78 10.77
CA ASP A 20 -11.36 -3.70 11.56
C ASP A 20 -11.00 -4.96 10.75
N CYS A 21 -11.97 -5.52 10.03
CA CYS A 21 -11.73 -6.61 9.09
C CYS A 21 -10.68 -6.21 8.04
N CYS A 22 -10.82 -5.02 7.44
CA CYS A 22 -9.88 -4.52 6.45
C CYS A 22 -8.49 -4.34 7.06
N LEU A 23 -8.39 -3.78 8.27
CA LEU A 23 -7.14 -3.57 8.98
C LEU A 23 -6.43 -4.90 9.24
N GLN A 24 -7.15 -5.90 9.74
CA GLN A 24 -6.60 -7.22 9.99
C GLN A 24 -6.11 -7.89 8.70
N HIS A 25 -6.97 -7.96 7.68
CA HIS A 25 -6.61 -8.60 6.41
C HIS A 25 -5.47 -7.85 5.69
N ALA A 26 -5.38 -6.53 5.82
CA ALA A 26 -4.25 -5.76 5.31
C ALA A 26 -2.94 -6.12 6.02
N LYS A 27 -2.94 -6.24 7.35
CA LYS A 27 -1.76 -6.68 8.12
C LYS A 27 -1.29 -8.07 7.72
N GLU A 28 -2.21 -8.98 7.41
CA GLU A 28 -1.89 -10.32 6.92
C GLU A 28 -1.34 -10.30 5.49
N ALA A 29 -1.84 -9.39 4.63
CA ALA A 29 -1.44 -9.30 3.23
C ALA A 29 -0.10 -8.57 3.02
N ILE A 30 0.23 -7.55 3.83
CA ILE A 30 1.41 -6.70 3.68
C ILE A 30 2.73 -7.49 3.57
N PRO A 31 3.00 -8.50 4.41
CA PRO A 31 4.24 -9.29 4.30
C PRO A 31 4.41 -9.98 2.93
N HIS A 32 3.32 -10.31 2.24
CA HIS A 32 3.35 -10.85 0.89
C HIS A 32 3.61 -9.75 -0.15
N LEU A 33 2.96 -8.60 0.01
CA LEU A 33 3.14 -7.44 -0.87
C LEU A 33 4.58 -6.91 -0.83
N ILE A 34 5.20 -6.87 0.36
CA ILE A 34 6.54 -6.32 0.56
C ILE A 34 7.61 -7.14 -0.16
N LYS A 35 7.45 -8.47 -0.19
CA LYS A 35 8.33 -9.39 -0.92
C LYS A 35 8.15 -9.29 -2.45
N GLY A 36 7.16 -8.55 -2.90
CA GLY A 36 6.74 -8.49 -4.30
C GLY A 36 5.92 -9.69 -4.73
N ASP A 37 5.16 -9.49 -5.79
CA ASP A 37 4.40 -10.54 -6.48
C ASP A 37 4.42 -10.28 -7.98
N ARG A 38 5.23 -11.06 -8.70
CA ARG A 38 5.38 -10.94 -10.16
C ARG A 38 4.09 -11.21 -10.92
N LYS A 39 3.21 -12.08 -10.42
CA LYS A 39 1.95 -12.41 -11.10
C LYS A 39 1.01 -11.20 -11.15
N TYR A 40 1.07 -10.34 -10.14
CA TYR A 40 0.28 -9.12 -10.03
C TYR A 40 1.10 -7.85 -10.30
N ASN A 41 2.31 -7.98 -10.88
CA ASN A 41 3.22 -6.87 -11.18
C ASN A 41 3.58 -5.99 -9.97
N ILE A 42 3.65 -6.60 -8.78
CA ILE A 42 4.07 -5.91 -7.56
C ILE A 42 5.59 -6.09 -7.44
N PRO A 43 6.39 -5.01 -7.47
CA PRO A 43 7.84 -5.09 -7.29
C PRO A 43 8.20 -5.43 -5.84
N ILE A 44 9.45 -5.79 -5.60
CA ILE A 44 9.99 -5.88 -4.25
C ILE A 44 9.93 -4.47 -3.63
N LEU A 45 9.31 -4.36 -2.45
CA LEU A 45 9.15 -3.08 -1.75
C LEU A 45 10.18 -2.90 -0.63
N ASP A 46 10.89 -3.95 -0.23
CA ASP A 46 11.96 -3.85 0.77
C ASP A 46 13.13 -4.78 0.40
N PRO A 47 14.26 -4.25 -0.11
CA PRO A 47 14.49 -2.85 -0.45
C PRO A 47 13.72 -2.40 -1.72
N LEU A 48 13.08 -1.22 -1.68
CA LEU A 48 12.53 -0.57 -2.87
C LEU A 48 13.59 0.33 -3.50
N VAL A 49 14.04 -0.02 -4.70
CA VAL A 49 15.04 0.74 -5.46
C VAL A 49 14.34 1.68 -6.44
N LEU A 50 14.48 2.98 -6.23
CA LEU A 50 13.98 4.02 -7.13
C LEU A 50 15.16 4.65 -7.89
N PRO A 51 15.19 4.58 -9.23
CA PRO A 51 16.30 5.09 -10.01
C PRO A 51 16.42 6.62 -9.92
N VAL A 52 15.27 7.32 -9.81
CA VAL A 52 15.23 8.77 -9.65
C VAL A 52 14.06 9.15 -8.74
N VAL A 53 14.31 10.00 -7.75
CA VAL A 53 13.31 10.69 -6.95
C VAL A 53 13.50 12.19 -7.16
N LYS A 54 12.47 12.86 -7.67
CA LYS A 54 12.45 14.32 -7.83
C LYS A 54 11.47 14.93 -6.85
N LEU A 55 11.95 15.88 -6.07
CA LEU A 55 11.17 16.64 -5.10
C LEU A 55 11.29 18.11 -5.47
N GLU A 56 10.14 18.74 -5.70
CA GLU A 56 10.05 20.16 -6.01
C GLU A 56 9.15 20.81 -4.95
N SER A 57 9.62 21.89 -4.32
CA SER A 57 8.87 22.61 -3.30
C SER A 57 8.91 24.11 -3.61
N GLY A 58 7.78 24.64 -4.07
CA GLY A 58 7.68 26.03 -4.49
C GLY A 58 8.57 26.34 -5.70
N LYS A 59 9.07 27.57 -5.78
CA LYS A 59 9.95 28.01 -6.89
C LYS A 59 11.44 27.85 -6.60
N ASP A 60 11.81 27.78 -5.33
CA ASP A 60 13.21 27.96 -4.90
C ASP A 60 13.87 26.67 -4.41
N PHE A 61 13.15 25.55 -4.38
CA PHE A 61 13.69 24.27 -3.93
C PHE A 61 13.40 23.14 -4.92
N SER A 62 14.47 22.54 -5.43
CA SER A 62 14.46 21.30 -6.22
C SER A 62 15.53 20.35 -5.70
N LEU A 63 15.15 19.09 -5.50
CA LEU A 63 16.03 18.01 -5.07
C LEU A 63 15.84 16.82 -6.00
N VAL A 64 16.94 16.36 -6.60
CA VAL A 64 16.99 15.14 -7.41
C VAL A 64 17.90 14.14 -6.74
N LEU A 65 17.35 13.00 -6.36
CA LEU A 65 18.09 11.86 -5.81
C LEU A 65 18.12 10.78 -6.88
N ASN A 66 19.29 10.20 -7.13
CA ASN A 66 19.44 9.06 -8.04
C ASN A 66 19.76 7.81 -7.23
N ASP A 67 19.29 6.66 -7.71
CA ASP A 67 19.57 5.33 -7.16
C ASP A 67 19.27 5.20 -5.66
N VAL A 68 18.08 5.66 -5.25
CA VAL A 68 17.65 5.63 -3.85
C VAL A 68 17.13 4.25 -3.49
N SER A 69 17.65 3.68 -2.41
CA SER A 69 17.14 2.44 -1.80
C SER A 69 16.34 2.77 -0.54
N PHE A 70 15.03 2.53 -0.58
CA PHE A 70 14.16 2.61 0.59
C PHE A 70 14.12 1.25 1.29
N ILE A 71 14.44 1.23 2.58
CA ILE A 71 14.55 0.02 3.40
C ILE A 71 13.70 0.19 4.66
N GLY A 72 13.09 -0.89 5.14
CA GLY A 72 12.36 -0.95 6.40
C GLY A 72 10.85 -0.80 6.28
N LEU A 73 10.29 -0.88 5.06
CA LEU A 73 8.85 -0.99 4.86
C LEU A 73 8.28 -2.26 5.51
N GLU A 74 9.08 -3.32 5.66
CA GLU A 74 8.72 -4.54 6.40
C GLU A 74 8.35 -4.29 7.87
N LYS A 75 8.84 -3.18 8.44
CA LYS A 75 8.61 -2.79 9.84
C LYS A 75 7.45 -1.80 9.99
N ALA A 76 6.79 -1.42 8.88
CA ALA A 76 5.65 -0.53 8.92
C ALA A 76 4.47 -1.21 9.64
N ASP A 77 3.89 -0.50 10.60
CA ASP A 77 2.70 -0.97 11.32
C ASP A 77 1.47 -0.18 10.90
N LEU A 78 0.51 -0.86 10.29
CA LEU A 78 -0.78 -0.28 9.97
C LEU A 78 -1.58 -0.05 11.26
N LYS A 79 -1.85 1.22 11.57
CA LYS A 79 -2.58 1.59 12.79
C LYS A 79 -4.09 1.62 12.59
N GLN A 80 -4.55 2.08 11.43
CA GLN A 80 -5.96 2.30 11.17
C GLN A 80 -6.27 2.22 9.68
N ILE A 81 -7.46 1.74 9.35
CA ILE A 81 -8.11 1.89 8.05
C ILE A 81 -9.48 2.52 8.31
N LYS A 82 -9.87 3.47 7.48
CA LYS A 82 -11.20 4.08 7.52
C LYS A 82 -11.80 4.09 6.14
N TYR A 83 -12.84 3.31 5.92
CA TYR A 83 -13.55 3.29 4.66
C TYR A 83 -14.72 4.27 4.67
N VAL A 84 -14.67 5.27 3.79
CA VAL A 84 -15.79 6.20 3.58
C VAL A 84 -16.38 5.93 2.21
N CYS A 85 -17.57 5.33 2.18
CA CYS A 85 -18.35 5.21 0.95
C CYS A 85 -18.81 6.61 0.54
N GLN A 86 -18.08 7.25 -0.37
CA GLN A 86 -18.54 8.51 -0.98
C GLN A 86 -19.61 8.18 -2.02
N THR A 87 -20.87 8.15 -1.57
CA THR A 87 -22.02 8.25 -2.45
C THR A 87 -21.86 9.55 -3.23
N LYS A 88 -21.71 9.49 -4.55
CA LYS A 88 -21.83 10.68 -5.38
C LYS A 88 -23.23 11.26 -5.15
N LEU A 89 -23.33 12.28 -4.28
CA LEU A 89 -24.47 13.18 -4.25
C LEU A 89 -24.51 13.86 -5.62
N LYS A 90 -25.66 13.72 -6.29
CA LYS A 90 -25.98 14.34 -7.58
C LYS A 90 -25.80 15.84 -7.54
#